data_AF-A0A7Y3J5I5-F1
#
_entry.id   AF-A0A7Y3J5I5-F1
#
_cell.length_a   1.000
_cell.length_b   1.000
_cell.length_c   1.000
_cell.angle_alpha   90.00
_cell.angle_beta   90.00
_cell.angle_gamma   90.00
#
_symmetry.space_group_name_H-M   'P 1'
#
loop_
_entity.id
_entity.type
_entity.pdbx_description
1 polymer ?
#
loop_
_entity_poly.entity_id
_entity_poly.type
_entity_poly.pdbx_seq_one_letter_code
_entity_poly.pdbx_strand_id
1 'polypeptide(L)' 'YHNVGPVAAIPEIVELNIGHSIIARALFDGLARAVRDMKDLMVAARR' A
#
# COMPACT_ATOMS: atom_id res chain seq x y z
N TYR A 1 4.62 -2.29 3.29
CA TYR A 1 4.52 -3.34 2.26
C TYR A 1 4.21 -4.70 2.88
N HIS A 2 4.87 -5.10 3.98
CA HIS A 2 4.73 -6.47 4.51
C HIS A 2 3.42 -6.75 5.28
N ASN A 3 2.77 -5.73 5.85
CA ASN A 3 1.62 -5.90 6.73
C ASN A 3 0.31 -5.29 6.20
N VAL A 4 0.34 -4.65 5.03
CA VAL A 4 -0.86 -4.02 4.45
C VAL A 4 -1.87 -5.05 3.98
N GLY A 5 -1.43 -6.24 3.58
CA GLY A 5 -2.27 -7.30 3.03
C GLY A 5 -3.43 -7.71 3.94
N PRO A 6 -3.17 -8.19 5.18
CA PRO A 6 -4.23 -8.59 6.10
C PRO A 6 -5.24 -7.48 6.39
N VAL A 7 -4.80 -6.21 6.43
CA VAL A 7 -5.70 -5.06 6.64
C VAL A 7 -6.51 -4.75 5.39
N ALA A 8 -5.89 -4.77 4.20
CA ALA A 8 -6.57 -4.53 2.94
C ALA A 8 -7.62 -5.60 2.58
N ALA A 9 -7.46 -6.83 3.09
CA ALA A 9 -8.40 -7.93 2.94
C ALA A 9 -9.72 -7.75 3.72
N ILE A 10 -9.79 -6.84 4.69
CA ILE A 10 -11.00 -6.58 5.48
C ILE A 10 -12.05 -5.92 4.57
N PRO A 11 -13.22 -6.55 4.34
CA PRO A 11 -14.22 -6.06 3.38
C PRO A 11 -14.80 -4.68 3.72
N GLU A 12 -14.96 -4.38 5.01
CA GLU A 12 -15.55 -3.14 5.51
C GLU A 12 -14.61 -1.93 5.34
N ILE A 13 -13.31 -2.17 5.13
CA ILE A 13 -12.35 -1.09 4.91
C ILE A 13 -12.50 -0.58 3.48
N VAL A 14 -12.90 0.68 3.35
CA VAL A 14 -13.08 1.37 2.06
C VAL A 14 -11.83 2.11 1.59
N GLU A 15 -10.95 2.51 2.51
CA GLU A 15 -9.75 3.29 2.20
C GLU A 15 -8.63 3.04 3.23
N LEU A 16 -7.37 3.07 2.79
CA LEU A 16 -6.19 3.04 3.64
C LEU A 16 -5.31 4.27 3.40
N ASN A 17 -5.30 5.20 4.36
CA ASN A 17 -4.45 6.39 4.34
C ASN A 17 -3.04 6.06 4.85
N ILE A 18 -2.07 5.91 3.93
CA ILE A 18 -0.71 5.47 4.25
C ILE A 18 0.29 6.58 3.88
N GLY A 19 1.04 7.10 4.86
CA GLY A 19 2.03 8.17 4.67
C GLY A 19 3.49 7.68 4.73
N HIS A 20 4.03 7.56 5.95
CA HIS A 20 5.47 7.37 6.20
C HIS A 20 6.09 6.19 5.44
N SER A 21 5.37 5.06 5.34
CA SER A 21 5.87 3.88 4.61
C SER A 21 6.05 4.11 3.11
N ILE A 22 5.19 4.93 2.48
CA ILE A 22 5.32 5.26 1.05
C ILE A 22 6.50 6.20 0.85
N ILE A 23 6.63 7.24 1.68
CA ILE A 23 7.75 8.20 1.60
C ILE A 23 9.09 7.49 1.83
N ALA A 24 9.19 6.62 2.83
CA ALA A 24 10.41 5.86 3.09
C ALA A 24 10.82 4.99 1.88
N ARG A 25 9.88 4.33 1.21
CA ARG A 25 10.15 3.58 -0.04
C ARG A 25 10.53 4.50 -1.20
N ALA A 26 9.88 5.66 -1.31
CA ALA A 26 10.12 6.63 -2.37
C ALA A 26 11.55 7.16 -2.40
N LEU A 27 12.26 7.15 -1.26
CA LEU A 27 13.68 7.53 -1.19
C LEU A 27 14.60 6.61 -2.01
N PHE A 28 14.17 5.36 -2.27
CA PHE A 28 14.95 4.38 -3.02
C PHE A 28 14.44 4.21 -4.44
N ASP A 29 13.12 4.17 -4.62
CA ASP A 29 12.47 3.75 -5.87
C ASP A 29 11.74 4.89 -6.60
N GLY A 30 11.66 6.07 -5.98
CA GLY A 30 10.86 7.21 -6.43
C GLY A 30 9.38 7.11 -6.01
N LEU A 31 8.75 8.27 -5.79
CA LEU A 31 7.39 8.36 -5.25
C LEU A 31 6.34 7.67 -6.12
N ALA A 32 6.44 7.85 -7.44
CA ALA A 32 5.46 7.29 -8.38
C ALA A 32 5.47 5.74 -8.37
N ARG A 33 6.64 5.11 -8.21
CA ARG A 33 6.75 3.66 -8.05
C ARG A 33 6.23 3.22 -6.68
N ALA A 34 6.66 3.88 -5.60
CA ALA A 34 6.21 3.56 -4.25
C ALA A 34 4.67 3.58 -4.10
N VAL A 35 4.00 4.59 -4.68
CA VAL A 35 2.53 4.66 -4.65
C VAL A 35 1.88 3.51 -5.44
N ARG A 36 2.40 3.19 -6.64
CA ARG A 36 1.91 2.06 -7.45
C ARG A 36 2.08 0.74 -6.72
N ASP A 37 3.27 0.46 -6.20
CA ASP A 37 3.57 -0.80 -5.52
C ASP A 37 2.68 -0.99 -4.29
N MET A 38 2.40 0.07 -3.51
CA MET A 38 1.49 -0.01 -2.37
C MET A 38 0.05 -0.31 -2.82
N LYS A 39 -0.43 0.36 -3.88
CA LYS A 39 -1.75 0.12 -4.45
C LYS A 39 -1.90 -1.31 -4.95
N ASP A 40 -0.89 -1.84 -5.63
CA ASP A 40 -0.91 -3.19 -6.17
C ASP A 40 -1.03 -4.25 -5.06
N LEU A 41 -0.32 -4.07 -3.94
CA LEU A 41 -0.47 -4.94 -2.77
C LEU A 41 -1.89 -4.89 -2.17
N MET A 42 -2.47 -3.70 -2.06
CA MET A 42 -3.83 -3.53 -1.54
C MET A 42 -4.86 -4.19 -2.46
N VAL A 43 -4.74 -4.00 -3.77
CA VAL A 43 -5.63 -4.62 -4.76
C VAL A 43 -5.47 -6.14 -4.79
N ALA A 44 -4.24 -6.64 -4.72
CA ALA A 44 -3.99 -8.08 -4.68
C ALA A 44 -4.60 -8.75 -3.44
N ALA A 45 -4.60 -8.08 -2.29
CA ALA A 45 -5.18 -8.58 -1.04
C ALA A 45 -6.71 -8.43 -0.96
N ARG A 46 -7.33 -7.54 -1.77
CA ARG A 46 -8.79 -7.31 -1.82
C ARG A 46 -9.52 -8.29 -2.74
N ARG A 47 -8.81 -8.97 -3.65
CA ARG A 47 -9.38 -10.01 -4.51
C ARG A 47 -9.75 -11.24 -3.71
#